data_AF-A0A426ZZG5-F1
#
_entry.id   AF-A0A426ZZG5-F1
#
_cell.length_a   1.000
_cell.length_b   1.000
_cell.length_c   1.000
_cell.angle_alpha   90.00
_cell.angle_beta   90.00
_cell.angle_gamma   90.00
#
_symmetry.space_group_name_H-M   'P 1'
#
loop_
_entity.id
_entity.type
_entity.pdbx_description
1 polymer ?
#
loop_
_entity_poly.entity_id
_entity_poly.type
_entity_poly.pdbx_seq_one_letter_code
_entity_poly.pdbx_strand_id
1 'polypeptide(L)'
;MEARNGGVWRMVMVLCVAASAVGVSCSKFDELVQPSWATDHIIYEGELLKLKLDNSSGAGFASKSKYLYGKVTAELKLVEGDSAGTVTAFYV
;
A
#
# COMPACT_ATOMS: atom_id res chain seq x y z
N MET A 1 9.40 55.74 2.39
CA MET A 1 9.16 54.82 1.26
C MET A 1 9.26 53.39 1.79
N GLU A 2 8.31 52.94 2.61
CA GLU A 2 8.41 51.66 3.35
C GLU A 2 7.06 50.93 3.33
N ALA A 3 6.49 50.70 2.15
CA ALA A 3 5.15 50.11 2.03
C ALA A 3 5.02 49.07 0.89
N ARG A 4 6.13 48.58 0.33
CA ARG A 4 6.12 47.66 -0.83
C ARG A 4 6.60 46.23 -0.54
N ASN A 5 7.09 45.93 0.66
CA ASN A 5 7.62 44.59 0.97
C ASN A 5 6.65 43.68 1.73
N GLY A 6 5.66 44.20 2.45
CA GLY A 6 4.76 43.39 3.28
C GLY A 6 3.90 42.39 2.50
N GLY A 7 3.51 42.71 1.26
CA GLY A 7 2.75 41.80 0.39
C GLY A 7 3.57 40.61 -0.09
N VAL A 8 4.85 40.83 -0.39
CA VAL A 8 5.76 39.79 -0.88
C VAL A 8 6.02 38.74 0.21
N TRP A 9 6.23 39.17 1.46
CA TRP A 9 6.41 38.26 2.58
C TRP A 9 5.16 37.43 2.90
N ARG A 10 3.97 38.02 2.75
CA ARG A 10 2.70 37.28 2.89
C ARG A 10 2.53 36.25 1.78
N MET A 11 2.90 36.59 0.54
CA MET A 11 2.85 35.68 -0.60
C MET A 11 3.82 34.50 -0.41
N VAL A 12 5.03 34.77 0.08
CA VAL A 12 6.05 33.75 0.36
C VAL A 12 5.60 32.83 1.51
N MET A 13 5.04 33.36 2.59
CA MET A 13 4.52 32.53 3.68
C MET A 13 3.37 31.63 3.23
N VAL A 14 2.44 32.13 2.42
CA VAL A 14 1.34 31.32 1.87
C VAL A 14 1.87 30.21 0.97
N LEU A 15 2.90 30.49 0.16
CA LEU A 15 3.54 29.50 -0.69
C LEU A 15 4.25 28.40 0.12
N CYS A 16 4.94 28.77 1.20
CA CYS A 16 5.62 27.82 2.09
C CYS A 16 4.63 26.89 2.81
N VAL A 17 3.48 27.40 3.26
CA VAL A 17 2.45 26.58 3.93
C VAL A 17 1.78 25.62 2.94
N ALA A 18 1.56 26.05 1.69
CA ALA A 18 1.04 25.16 0.64
C ALA A 18 2.03 24.04 0.28
N ALA A 19 3.34 24.33 0.29
CA ALA A 19 4.37 23.33 -0.02
C ALA A 19 4.49 22.24 1.06
N SER A 20 4.16 22.53 2.33
CA SER A 20 4.17 21.53 3.41
C SER A 20 2.99 20.55 3.40
N ALA A 21 2.00 20.73 2.52
CA ALA A 21 0.82 19.88 2.46
C ALA A 21 0.99 18.60 1.60
N VAL A 22 2.20 18.29 1.14
CA VAL A 22 2.47 17.01 0.48
C VAL A 22 2.46 15.87 1.50
N GLY A 23 1.26 15.33 1.74
CA GLY A 23 1.09 14.11 2.52
C GLY A 23 1.81 12.95 1.85
N VAL A 24 2.52 12.15 2.64
CA VAL A 24 3.05 10.86 2.18
C VAL A 24 1.86 9.93 2.03
N SER A 25 1.48 9.63 0.78
CA SER A 25 0.44 8.65 0.48
C SER A 25 1.03 7.25 0.61
N CYS A 26 0.54 6.43 1.54
CA CYS A 26 0.73 4.99 1.51
C CYS A 26 -0.18 4.42 0.42
N SER A 27 0.38 3.75 -0.59
CA SER A 27 -0.44 3.06 -1.60
C SER A 27 -1.16 1.89 -0.95
N LYS A 28 -2.48 1.83 -1.12
CA LYS A 28 -3.29 0.71 -0.64
C LYS A 28 -3.00 -0.53 -1.48
N PHE A 29 -3.17 -1.72 -0.87
CA PHE A 29 -2.99 -2.99 -1.59
C PHE A 29 -3.84 -3.08 -2.86
N ASP A 30 -5.07 -2.58 -2.83
CA ASP A 30 -5.96 -2.58 -4.00
C ASP A 30 -5.37 -1.81 -5.20
N GLU A 31 -4.52 -0.81 -5.00
CA GLU A 31 -3.90 -0.07 -6.10
C GLU A 31 -2.75 -0.85 -6.76
N LEU A 32 -2.05 -1.69 -5.99
CA LEU A 32 -0.80 -2.34 -6.43
C LEU A 32 -0.99 -3.79 -6.88
N VAL A 33 -1.93 -4.50 -6.26
CA VAL A 33 -2.15 -5.93 -6.49
C VAL A 33 -3.61 -6.22 -6.85
N GLN A 34 -3.83 -7.36 -7.49
CA GLN A 34 -5.15 -7.86 -7.85
C GLN A 34 -5.29 -9.33 -7.44
N PRO A 35 -6.50 -9.80 -7.15
CA PRO A 35 -6.77 -11.21 -6.93
C PRO A 35 -6.31 -12.03 -8.16
N SER A 36 -5.51 -13.05 -7.93
CA SER A 36 -5.10 -14.03 -8.96
C SER A 36 -5.91 -15.31 -8.89
N TRP A 37 -6.44 -15.66 -7.72
CA TRP A 37 -7.25 -16.86 -7.50
C TRP A 37 -8.19 -16.65 -6.30
N ALA A 38 -9.37 -17.27 -6.34
CA ALA A 38 -10.37 -17.30 -5.27
C ALA A 38 -10.60 -15.92 -4.61
N THR A 39 -11.22 -15.01 -5.34
CA THR A 39 -11.48 -13.63 -4.90
C THR A 39 -12.30 -13.56 -3.60
N ASP A 40 -13.11 -14.58 -3.31
CA ASP A 40 -13.89 -14.73 -2.08
C ASP A 40 -13.03 -15.08 -0.85
N HIS A 41 -11.78 -15.51 -1.06
CA HIS A 41 -10.80 -15.82 -0.01
C HIS A 41 -9.76 -14.69 0.20
N ILE A 42 -10.01 -13.52 -0.38
CA ILE A 42 -9.19 -12.31 -0.22
C ILE A 42 -10.01 -11.22 0.45
N ILE A 43 -9.53 -10.75 1.60
CA ILE A 43 -10.22 -9.74 2.42
C ILE A 43 -9.31 -8.53 2.56
N TYR A 44 -9.82 -7.37 2.15
CA TYR A 44 -9.15 -6.08 2.31
C TYR A 44 -9.63 -5.42 3.60
N GLU A 45 -8.71 -5.15 4.52
CA GLU A 45 -8.99 -4.52 5.81
C GLU A 45 -8.06 -3.30 6.01
N GLY A 46 -8.45 -2.17 5.42
CA GLY A 46 -7.65 -0.95 5.42
C GLY A 46 -6.36 -1.15 4.63
N GLU A 47 -5.23 -1.15 5.33
CA GLU A 47 -3.90 -1.40 4.76
C GLU A 47 -3.47 -2.87 4.90
N LEU A 48 -4.31 -3.76 5.44
CA LEU A 48 -4.00 -5.18 5.60
C LEU A 48 -4.71 -6.02 4.53
N LEU A 49 -3.97 -6.91 3.89
CA LEU A 49 -4.51 -7.92 2.99
C LEU A 49 -4.50 -9.28 3.68
N LYS A 50 -5.68 -9.87 3.87
CA LYS A 50 -5.82 -11.20 4.48
C LYS A 50 -6.14 -12.24 3.42
N LEU A 51 -5.40 -13.34 3.45
CA LEU A 51 -5.62 -14.51 2.61
C LEU A 51 -6.20 -15.64 3.47
N LYS A 52 -7.26 -16.27 2.98
CA LYS A 52 -7.88 -17.42 3.63
C LYS A 52 -7.50 -18.70 2.91
N LEU A 53 -7.21 -19.74 3.69
CA LEU A 53 -7.06 -21.11 3.22
C LEU A 53 -8.03 -21.97 4.01
N ASP A 54 -8.89 -22.70 3.32
CA ASP A 54 -9.76 -23.71 3.91
C ASP A 54 -9.86 -24.95 3.00
N ASN A 55 -10.76 -25.87 3.34
CA ASN A 55 -10.90 -27.13 2.59
C ASN A 55 -11.43 -26.93 1.16
N SER A 56 -12.07 -25.80 0.87
CA SER A 56 -12.61 -25.50 -0.44
C SER A 56 -11.56 -24.91 -1.38
N SER A 57 -10.73 -23.98 -0.90
CA SER A 57 -9.71 -23.30 -1.70
C SER A 57 -8.65 -22.60 -0.84
N GLY A 58 -7.53 -22.25 -1.46
CA GLY A 58 -6.62 -21.20 -0.99
C GLY A 58 -6.93 -19.84 -1.61
N ALA A 59 -5.99 -18.91 -1.51
CA ALA A 59 -6.08 -17.57 -2.11
C ALA A 59 -4.73 -17.10 -2.63
N GLY A 60 -4.73 -16.18 -3.58
CA GLY A 60 -3.50 -15.59 -4.09
C GLY A 60 -3.73 -14.26 -4.79
N PHE A 61 -2.74 -13.38 -4.72
CA PHE A 61 -2.73 -12.10 -5.42
C PHE A 61 -1.51 -12.00 -6.34
N ALA A 62 -1.61 -11.15 -7.35
CA ALA A 62 -0.51 -10.82 -8.25
C ALA A 62 -0.41 -9.30 -8.41
N SER A 63 0.78 -8.79 -8.74
CA SER A 63 0.94 -7.37 -9.06
C SER A 63 0.16 -7.01 -10.32
N LYS A 64 -0.47 -5.82 -10.32
CA LYS A 64 -1.17 -5.31 -11.52
C LYS A 64 -0.22 -4.99 -12.67
N SER A 65 1.03 -4.64 -12.33
CA SER A 65 2.09 -4.32 -13.29
C SER A 65 3.21 -5.35 -13.21
N LYS A 66 3.92 -5.51 -14.33
CA LYS A 66 5.14 -6.32 -14.42
C LYS A 66 6.35 -5.41 -14.33
N TYR A 67 7.39 -5.87 -13.63
CA TYR A 67 8.61 -5.12 -13.39
C TYR A 67 9.81 -5.93 -13.85
N LEU A 68 10.75 -5.28 -14.54
CA LEU A 68 12.02 -5.89 -14.93
C LEU A 68 13.08 -5.75 -13.84
N TYR A 69 13.05 -4.62 -13.12
CA TYR A 69 13.93 -4.30 -11.99
C TYR A 69 13.11 -3.59 -10.91
N GLY A 70 13.51 -3.74 -9.65
CA GLY A 70 12.87 -3.04 -8.54
C GLY A 70 13.23 -3.63 -7.18
N LYS A 71 12.65 -3.05 -6.14
CA LYS A 71 12.67 -3.57 -4.78
C LYS A 71 11.23 -3.81 -4.36
N VAL A 72 10.92 -5.03 -3.91
CA VAL A 72 9.61 -5.38 -3.38
C VAL A 72 9.78 -5.76 -1.91
N THR A 73 8.95 -5.19 -1.05
CA THR A 73 8.95 -5.44 0.39
C THR A 73 7.53 -5.71 0.85
N ALA A 74 7.36 -6.70 1.71
CA ALA A 74 6.08 -7.04 2.31
C ALA A 74 6.30 -7.34 3.80
N GLU A 75 5.40 -6.84 4.64
CA GLU A 75 5.28 -7.26 6.03
C GLU A 75 4.26 -8.41 6.09
N LEU A 76 4.69 -9.57 6.57
CA LEU A 76 3.89 -10.79 6.59
C LEU A 76 3.63 -11.24 8.02
N LYS A 77 2.35 -11.38 8.37
CA LYS A 77 1.93 -12.11 9.57
C LYS A 77 1.46 -13.50 9.15
N LEU A 78 2.14 -14.53 9.65
CA LEU A 78 1.80 -15.92 9.37
C LEU A 78 0.59 -16.39 10.21
N VAL A 79 -0.01 -17.50 9.78
CA VAL A 79 -1.12 -18.14 10.50
C VAL A 79 -0.68 -18.56 11.90
N GLU A 80 -1.53 -18.34 12.89
CA GLU A 80 -1.28 -18.72 14.28
C GLU A 80 -1.71 -20.18 14.54
N GLY A 81 -1.06 -20.86 15.49
CA GLY A 81 -1.44 -22.23 15.89
C GLY A 81 -0.91 -23.33 14.98
N ASP A 82 -1.66 -24.43 14.87
CA ASP A 82 -1.30 -25.55 13.99
C ASP A 82 -1.47 -25.16 12.52
N SER A 83 -0.36 -25.25 11.81
CA SER A 83 -0.21 -24.83 10.43
C SER A 83 0.50 -25.91 9.59
N ALA A 84 0.51 -27.16 10.08
CA ALA A 84 1.12 -28.28 9.40
C ALA A 84 0.58 -28.42 7.97
N GLY A 85 1.49 -28.45 6.99
CA GLY A 85 1.15 -28.57 5.58
C GLY A 85 0.65 -27.29 4.90
N THR A 86 0.58 -26.16 5.61
CA THR A 86 0.27 -24.86 5.00
C THR A 86 1.55 -24.18 4.46
N VAL A 87 1.41 -23.45 3.35
CA VAL A 87 2.50 -22.68 2.76
C VAL A 87 2.01 -21.26 2.50
N THR A 88 2.70 -20.28 3.07
CA THR A 88 2.56 -18.85 2.70
C THR A 88 3.73 -18.46 1.83
N ALA A 89 3.46 -18.03 0.59
CA ALA A 89 4.49 -17.69 -0.38
C ALA A 89 4.42 -16.22 -0.79
N PHE A 90 5.59 -15.60 -0.95
CA PHE A 90 5.78 -14.29 -1.54
C PHE A 90 6.98 -14.37 -2.50
N TYR A 91 6.73 -14.21 -3.80
CA TYR A 91 7.70 -14.50 -4.86
C TYR A 91 7.53 -13.56 -6.07
N VAL A 92 8.49 -13.64 -7.00
CA VAL A 92 8.56 -12.87 -8.26
C VAL A 92 8.62 -13.82 -9.45
#